data_AF-A0A975EJT5-F1
#
_entry.id   AF-A0A975EJT5-F1
#
_cell.length_a   1.000
_cell.length_b   1.000
_cell.length_c   1.000
_cell.angle_alpha   90.00
_cell.angle_beta   90.00
_cell.angle_gamma   90.00
#
_symmetry.space_group_name_H-M   'P 1'
#
loop_
_entity.id
_entity.type
_entity.pdbx_description
1 polymer ?
#
loop_
_entity_poly.entity_id
_entity_poly.type
_entity_poly.pdbx_seq_one_letter_code
_entity_poly.pdbx_strand_id
1 'polypeptide(L)'
;MACLLSDAQAIDTNGDGMCDVWEASYHAGALLPGDDTDGDGFTNLMESTSGTDPFDAMSHPRASVGNLLPGNAEIVVPSLPGKRYRLFTATSLGGEWMPSGEARTGDGGNMVFTEPRGEDSLFFRVSVSDADSDADGVSDWAE
;
A
#
# COMPACT_ATOMS: atom_id res chain seq x y z
N MET A 1 2.88 -0.58 12.76
CA MET A 1 4.27 -0.15 12.53
C MET A 1 4.34 0.27 11.07
N ALA A 2 3.54 1.28 10.68
CA ALA A 2 3.58 2.69 11.10
C ALA A 2 4.94 3.27 10.75
N CYS A 3 5.02 4.13 9.73
CA CYS A 3 6.19 4.90 9.32
C CYS A 3 7.52 4.35 9.90
N LEU A 4 7.96 3.17 9.43
CA LEU A 4 9.17 2.48 9.92
C LEU A 4 10.13 2.42 8.73
N LEU A 5 11.40 2.87 8.77
CA LEU A 5 12.28 3.02 9.93
C LEU A 5 13.55 3.81 9.53
N SER A 6 13.48 5.14 9.57
CA SER A 6 14.52 6.09 9.98
C SER A 6 13.98 7.49 9.67
N ASP A 7 13.79 8.32 10.71
CA ASP A 7 13.35 9.72 10.62
C ASP A 7 11.88 10.05 10.28
N ALA A 8 10.98 9.07 10.39
CA ALA A 8 9.52 9.28 10.48
C ALA A 8 9.05 10.22 11.61
N GLN A 9 9.92 10.62 12.54
CA GLN A 9 9.57 11.51 13.66
C GLN A 9 9.45 12.98 13.24
N ALA A 10 9.83 13.37 12.02
CA ALA A 10 9.74 14.76 11.59
C ALA A 10 8.35 15.18 11.08
N ILE A 11 7.46 14.22 10.75
CA ILE A 11 6.20 14.45 10.02
C ILE A 11 5.03 13.64 10.60
N ASP A 12 5.14 13.13 11.82
CA ASP A 12 4.00 12.61 12.60
C ASP A 12 3.98 13.41 13.91
N THR A 13 3.59 14.69 13.81
CA THR A 13 3.71 15.65 14.92
C THR A 13 2.78 15.27 16.06
N ASN A 14 1.65 14.62 15.76
CA ASN A 14 0.64 14.23 16.75
C ASN A 14 0.88 12.82 17.34
N GLY A 15 1.78 12.02 16.74
CA GLY A 15 2.21 10.70 17.21
C GLY A 15 1.17 9.60 17.00
N ASP A 16 0.24 9.79 16.07
CA ASP A 16 -0.87 8.86 15.82
C ASP A 16 -0.55 7.81 14.74
N GLY A 17 0.62 7.94 14.10
CA GLY A 17 1.13 7.03 13.07
C GLY A 17 0.68 7.38 11.64
N MET A 18 -0.14 8.43 11.46
CA MET A 18 -0.44 9.03 10.17
C MET A 18 0.58 10.13 9.85
N CYS A 19 0.87 10.33 8.57
CA CYS A 19 1.81 11.35 8.15
C CYS A 19 1.11 12.72 8.04
N ASP A 20 1.66 13.76 8.68
CA ASP A 20 1.16 15.14 8.66
C ASP A 20 1.01 15.67 7.22
N VAL A 21 1.86 15.24 6.27
CA VAL A 21 1.74 15.64 4.85
C VAL A 21 0.50 15.00 4.20
N TRP A 22 0.21 13.74 4.51
CA TRP A 22 -1.04 13.11 4.08
C TRP A 22 -2.24 13.81 4.72
N GLU A 23 -2.16 14.08 6.03
CA GLU A 23 -3.20 14.81 6.75
C GLU A 23 -3.44 16.21 6.18
N ALA A 24 -2.38 16.93 5.81
CA ALA A 24 -2.48 18.25 5.19
C ALA A 24 -3.06 18.18 3.76
N SER A 25 -2.69 17.15 2.98
CA SER A 25 -3.16 16.98 1.60
C SER A 25 -4.65 16.71 1.53
N TYR A 26 -5.16 15.87 2.44
CA TYR A 26 -6.58 15.48 2.49
C TYR A 26 -7.40 16.29 3.50
N HIS A 27 -6.77 17.19 4.27
CA HIS A 27 -7.38 17.87 5.41
C HIS A 27 -7.90 16.89 6.49
N ALA A 28 -7.15 15.81 6.69
CA ALA A 28 -7.48 14.68 7.53
C ALA A 28 -6.90 14.75 8.96
N GLY A 29 -6.31 15.87 9.37
CA GLY A 29 -5.65 16.02 10.69
C GLY A 29 -6.55 15.93 11.94
N ALA A 30 -7.85 15.67 11.76
CA ALA A 30 -8.80 15.42 12.85
C ALA A 30 -9.31 13.96 12.86
N LEU A 31 -8.88 13.14 11.90
CA LEU A 31 -9.28 11.76 11.79
C LEU A 31 -8.55 10.91 12.83
N LEU A 32 -9.22 9.86 13.30
CA LEU A 32 -8.58 8.90 14.18
C LEU A 32 -7.98 7.77 13.33
N PRO A 33 -6.73 7.35 13.56
CA PRO A 33 -6.05 6.36 12.72
C PRO A 33 -6.79 5.01 12.65
N GLY A 34 -7.56 4.65 13.69
CA GLY A 34 -8.31 3.40 13.76
C GLY A 34 -9.74 3.47 13.19
N ASP A 35 -10.23 4.65 12.83
CA ASP A 35 -11.56 4.82 12.23
C ASP A 35 -11.51 4.58 10.72
N ASP A 36 -12.67 4.28 10.14
CA ASP A 36 -12.92 4.16 8.71
C ASP A 36 -13.92 5.25 8.37
N THR A 37 -13.42 6.37 7.83
CA THR A 37 -14.17 7.62 7.75
C THR A 37 -15.20 7.62 6.63
N ASP A 38 -14.89 6.95 5.52
CA ASP A 38 -15.74 6.88 4.33
C ASP A 38 -16.51 5.54 4.21
N GLY A 39 -16.18 4.55 5.04
CA GLY A 39 -16.92 3.31 5.22
C GLY A 39 -16.57 2.23 4.20
N ASP A 40 -15.35 2.26 3.64
CA ASP A 40 -14.89 1.33 2.62
C ASP A 40 -14.24 0.04 3.17
N GLY A 41 -14.06 -0.02 4.50
CA GLY A 41 -13.45 -1.12 5.24
C GLY A 41 -11.95 -0.97 5.49
N PHE A 42 -11.33 0.14 5.09
CA PHE A 42 -9.95 0.50 5.40
C PHE A 42 -9.93 1.60 6.46
N THR A 43 -9.04 1.44 7.44
CA THR A 43 -8.88 2.47 8.47
C THR A 43 -8.04 3.62 7.92
N ASN A 44 -8.26 4.83 8.42
CA ASN A 44 -7.50 6.04 8.06
C ASN A 44 -5.97 5.83 8.11
N LEU A 45 -5.47 5.01 9.05
CA LEU A 45 -4.03 4.67 9.12
C LEU A 45 -3.54 3.85 7.91
N MET A 46 -4.35 2.90 7.43
CA MET A 46 -4.04 2.09 6.25
C MET A 46 -4.05 2.95 4.99
N GLU A 47 -5.00 3.87 4.92
CA GLU A 47 -5.11 4.83 3.83
C GLU A 47 -3.95 5.83 3.82
N SER A 48 -3.58 6.36 4.99
CA SER A 48 -2.40 7.23 5.15
C SER A 48 -1.12 6.53 4.68
N THR A 49 -0.92 5.28 5.10
CA THR A 49 0.23 4.47 4.64
C THR A 49 0.16 4.23 3.12
N SER A 50 -1.03 4.03 2.57
CA SER A 50 -1.23 3.72 1.16
C SER A 50 -1.31 4.95 0.25
N GLY A 51 -1.41 6.15 0.81
CA GLY A 51 -1.57 7.42 0.09
C GLY A 51 -2.97 7.62 -0.51
N THR A 52 -4.01 6.99 0.04
CA THR A 52 -5.39 7.08 -0.47
C THR A 52 -6.22 8.15 0.23
N ASP A 53 -7.40 8.46 -0.28
CA ASP A 53 -8.23 9.58 0.21
C ASP A 53 -9.27 9.07 1.21
N PRO A 54 -9.16 9.45 2.51
CA PRO A 54 -10.02 8.92 3.58
C PRO A 54 -11.46 9.44 3.55
N PHE A 55 -11.80 10.26 2.56
CA PHE A 55 -13.15 10.80 2.37
C PHE A 55 -13.80 10.30 1.07
N ASP A 56 -13.13 9.42 0.31
CA ASP A 56 -13.65 8.83 -0.92
C ASP A 56 -13.54 7.31 -0.89
N ALA A 57 -14.66 6.64 -0.63
CA ALA A 57 -14.74 5.18 -0.54
C ALA A 57 -14.39 4.43 -1.85
N MET A 58 -14.08 5.12 -2.94
CA MET A 58 -13.51 4.55 -4.18
C MET A 58 -11.98 4.68 -4.25
N SER A 59 -11.40 5.54 -3.43
CA SER A 59 -9.98 5.81 -3.28
C SER A 59 -9.41 4.93 -2.18
N HIS A 60 -9.16 3.67 -2.50
CA HIS A 60 -8.69 2.70 -1.52
C HIS A 60 -7.70 1.69 -2.07
N PRO A 61 -6.88 1.07 -1.19
CA PRO A 61 -5.95 0.03 -1.60
C PRO A 61 -6.71 -1.13 -2.22
N ARG A 62 -6.36 -1.48 -3.46
CA ARG A 62 -6.96 -2.63 -4.14
C ARG A 62 -5.96 -3.34 -5.03
N ALA A 63 -6.10 -4.65 -5.10
CA ALA A 63 -5.42 -5.51 -6.05
C ALA A 63 -6.46 -6.39 -6.73
N SER A 64 -6.32 -6.58 -8.04
CA SER A 64 -7.20 -7.44 -8.81
C SER A 64 -6.41 -8.45 -9.61
N VAL A 65 -7.04 -9.58 -9.92
CA VAL A 65 -6.49 -10.54 -10.86
C VAL A 65 -6.74 -9.99 -12.27
N GLY A 66 -5.65 -9.80 -13.02
CA GLY A 66 -5.65 -9.42 -14.43
C GLY A 66 -5.77 -10.65 -15.34
N ASN A 67 -4.83 -10.82 -16.26
CA ASN A 67 -4.84 -11.97 -17.15
C ASN A 67 -4.44 -13.26 -16.44
N LEU A 68 -5.21 -14.31 -16.70
CA LEU A 68 -4.95 -15.67 -16.26
C LEU A 68 -4.44 -16.51 -17.43
N LEU A 69 -3.19 -16.30 -17.84
CA LEU A 69 -2.54 -17.04 -18.93
C LEU A 69 -2.15 -18.47 -18.52
N PRO A 70 -2.03 -19.43 -19.45
CA PRO A 70 -1.49 -20.74 -19.13
C PRO A 70 -0.12 -20.63 -18.44
N GLY A 71 -0.04 -21.11 -17.19
CA GLY A 71 1.17 -21.07 -16.38
C GLY A 71 1.45 -19.75 -15.66
N ASN A 72 0.69 -18.66 -15.88
CA ASN A 72 0.90 -17.39 -15.20
C ASN A 72 -0.40 -16.72 -14.74
N ALA A 73 -0.35 -16.00 -13.62
CA ALA A 73 -1.39 -15.10 -13.17
C ALA A 73 -0.82 -13.68 -13.08
N GLU A 74 -1.55 -12.72 -13.64
CA GLU A 74 -1.23 -11.31 -13.45
C GLU A 74 -2.04 -10.73 -12.30
N ILE A 75 -1.37 -9.99 -11.42
CA ILE A 75 -1.98 -9.20 -10.37
C ILE A 75 -1.78 -7.73 -10.71
N VAL A 76 -2.89 -7.00 -10.83
CA VAL A 76 -2.92 -5.60 -11.22
C VAL A 76 -3.25 -4.75 -10.00
N VAL A 77 -2.43 -3.72 -9.78
CA VAL A 77 -2.55 -2.79 -8.66
C VAL A 77 -2.50 -1.38 -9.22
N PRO A 78 -3.54 -0.54 -9.03
CA PRO A 78 -3.42 0.90 -9.25
C PRO A 78 -2.38 1.43 -8.27
N SER A 79 -1.24 1.87 -8.80
CA SER A 79 -0.11 2.33 -7.99
C SER A 79 -0.14 3.85 -7.88
N LEU A 80 0.40 4.38 -6.78
CA LEU A 80 0.66 5.80 -6.62
C LEU A 80 2.16 6.08 -6.83
N PRO A 81 2.54 7.24 -7.41
CA PRO A 81 3.93 7.66 -7.49
C PRO A 81 4.57 7.67 -6.10
N GLY A 82 5.82 7.24 -5.97
CA GLY A 82 6.57 7.29 -4.69
C GLY A 82 6.16 6.25 -3.64
N LYS A 83 4.99 5.59 -3.78
CA LYS A 83 4.64 4.43 -2.96
C LYS A 83 5.30 3.16 -3.50
N ARG A 84 5.70 2.26 -2.61
CA ARG A 84 6.40 1.02 -2.94
C ARG A 84 5.51 -0.20 -2.69
N TYR A 85 5.43 -1.07 -3.69
CA TYR A 85 4.52 -2.21 -3.72
C TYR A 85 5.30 -3.51 -3.78
N ARG A 86 4.94 -4.48 -2.92
CA ARG A 86 5.51 -5.83 -2.95
C ARG A 86 4.42 -6.88 -3.00
N LEU A 87 4.58 -7.84 -3.90
CA LEU A 87 3.69 -8.99 -3.97
C LEU A 87 4.12 -10.06 -2.97
N PHE A 88 3.14 -10.70 -2.35
CA PHE A 88 3.29 -11.88 -1.51
C PHE A 88 2.37 -12.97 -2.04
N THR A 89 2.85 -14.21 -1.96
CA THR A 89 2.10 -15.39 -2.35
C THR A 89 2.01 -16.37 -1.19
N ALA A 90 0.92 -17.12 -1.14
CA ALA A 90 0.72 -18.21 -0.19
C ALA A 90 -0.03 -19.35 -0.85
N THR A 91 0.22 -20.58 -0.44
CA THR A 91 -0.51 -21.78 -0.90
C THR A 91 -1.78 -22.05 -0.09
N SER A 92 -2.01 -21.30 0.99
CA SER A 92 -3.23 -21.34 1.79
C SER A 92 -3.44 -20.00 2.51
N LEU A 93 -4.70 -19.63 2.75
CA LEU A 93 -5.04 -18.34 3.40
C LEU A 93 -4.51 -18.21 4.84
N GLY A 94 -4.38 -19.32 5.56
CA GLY A 94 -3.82 -19.36 6.92
C GLY A 94 -2.34 -19.72 6.97
N GLY A 95 -1.68 -19.85 5.82
CA GLY A 95 -0.29 -20.26 5.71
C GLY A 95 0.69 -19.10 5.81
N GLU A 96 1.95 -19.41 5.59
CA GLU A 96 3.02 -18.42 5.48
C GLU A 96 2.93 -17.68 4.14
N TRP A 97 2.98 -16.34 4.21
CA TRP A 97 3.01 -15.48 3.05
C TRP A 97 4.47 -15.18 2.69
N MET A 98 4.92 -15.69 1.56
CA MET A 98 6.28 -15.47 1.07
C MET A 98 6.33 -14.30 0.10
N PRO A 99 7.34 -13.43 0.17
CA PRO A 99 7.50 -12.36 -0.82
C PRO A 99 7.76 -12.96 -2.19
N SER A 100 7.08 -12.45 -3.22
CA SER A 100 7.41 -12.73 -4.61
C SER A 100 8.09 -11.55 -5.26
N GLY A 101 9.32 -11.77 -5.70
CA GLY A 101 10.18 -10.74 -6.29
C GLY A 101 10.55 -9.59 -5.35
N GLU A 102 11.07 -8.54 -5.97
CA GLU A 102 11.44 -7.30 -5.31
C GLU A 102 10.29 -6.31 -5.28
N ALA A 103 10.28 -5.44 -4.27
CA ALA A 103 9.30 -4.38 -4.17
C ALA A 103 9.61 -3.27 -5.18
N ARG A 104 8.58 -2.77 -5.88
CA ARG A 104 8.69 -1.78 -6.96
C ARG A 104 8.00 -0.48 -6.58
N THR A 105 8.58 0.66 -6.95
CA THR A 105 7.97 1.97 -6.78
C THR A 105 6.89 2.19 -7.85
N GLY A 106 5.73 2.69 -7.44
CA GLY A 106 4.63 3.06 -8.31
C GLY A 106 4.93 4.31 -9.12
N ASP A 107 4.22 4.46 -10.23
CA ASP A 107 4.35 5.58 -11.16
C ASP A 107 3.01 6.32 -11.39
N GLY A 108 1.97 5.97 -10.62
CA GLY A 108 0.60 6.48 -10.82
C GLY A 108 -0.24 5.65 -11.79
N GLY A 109 0.38 4.67 -12.47
CA GLY A 109 -0.29 3.77 -13.38
C GLY A 109 -0.69 2.44 -12.73
N ASN A 110 -1.26 1.56 -13.55
CA ASN A 110 -1.53 0.17 -13.15
C ASN A 110 -0.22 -0.62 -13.15
N MET A 111 0.25 -0.97 -11.96
CA MET A 111 1.37 -1.89 -11.77
C MET A 111 0.91 -3.33 -11.95
N VAL A 112 1.62 -4.09 -12.80
CA VAL A 112 1.32 -5.51 -13.07
C VAL A 112 2.44 -6.38 -12.52
N PHE A 113 2.09 -7.29 -11.62
CA PHE A 113 2.94 -8.39 -11.18
C PHE A 113 2.56 -9.66 -11.95
N THR A 114 3.54 -10.46 -12.35
CA THR A 114 3.30 -11.72 -13.07
C THR A 114 3.88 -12.86 -12.26
N GLU A 115 3.02 -13.76 -11.82
CA GLU A 115 3.40 -14.91 -11.01
C GLU A 115 3.19 -16.22 -11.75
N PRO A 116 4.17 -17.14 -11.71
CA PRO A 116 3.94 -18.49 -12.15
C PRO A 116 2.80 -19.13 -11.35
N ARG A 117 1.83 -19.71 -12.04
CA ARG A 117 0.75 -20.46 -11.41
C ARG A 117 0.97 -21.95 -11.62
N GLY A 118 0.96 -22.70 -10.53
CA GLY A 118 0.93 -24.17 -10.57
C GLY A 118 -0.49 -24.70 -10.78
N GLU A 119 -0.65 -26.01 -10.60
CA GLU A 119 -1.97 -26.67 -10.59
C GLU A 119 -2.72 -26.44 -9.25
N ASP A 120 -2.01 -26.05 -8.20
CA ASP A 120 -2.56 -25.73 -6.89
C ASP A 120 -3.11 -24.29 -6.83
N SER A 121 -4.07 -24.06 -5.93
CA SER A 121 -4.57 -22.72 -5.66
C SER A 121 -3.47 -21.86 -5.02
N LEU A 122 -3.21 -20.69 -5.60
CA LEU A 122 -2.29 -19.69 -5.08
C LEU A 122 -3.07 -18.46 -4.62
N PHE A 123 -2.74 -17.95 -3.45
CA PHE A 123 -3.29 -16.75 -2.86
C PHE A 123 -2.30 -15.60 -2.99
N PHE A 124 -2.81 -14.39 -3.20
CA PHE A 124 -2.01 -13.20 -3.44
C PHE A 124 -2.36 -12.11 -2.44
N ARG A 125 -1.34 -11.37 -1.99
CA ARG A 125 -1.48 -10.15 -1.19
C ARG A 125 -0.46 -9.15 -1.67
N VAL A 126 -0.85 -7.89 -1.79
CA VAL A 126 0.09 -6.80 -2.04
C VAL A 126 0.26 -6.00 -0.77
N SER A 127 1.50 -5.74 -0.36
CA SER A 127 1.80 -4.73 0.65
C SER A 127 2.18 -3.43 -0.02
N VAL A 128 1.70 -2.32 0.54
CA VAL A 128 2.13 -0.97 0.21
C VAL A 128 3.00 -0.46 1.36
N SER A 129 4.08 0.23 1.04
CA SER A 129 4.91 0.95 1.99
C SER A 129 5.39 2.26 1.38
N ASP A 130 5.78 3.19 2.22
CA ASP A 130 6.52 4.36 1.77
C ASP A 130 7.89 3.98 1.23
N ALA A 131 8.37 4.75 0.26
CA ALA A 131 9.77 4.86 -0.10
C ALA A 131 10.23 6.26 0.26
N ASP A 132 11.45 6.38 0.74
CA ASP A 132 12.16 7.64 0.96
C ASP A 132 13.55 7.40 0.36
N SER A 133 13.74 7.92 -0.85
CA SER A 133 14.90 7.65 -1.69
C SER A 133 16.11 8.51 -1.32
N ASP A 134 15.87 9.70 -0.78
CA ASP A 134 16.93 10.64 -0.37
C ASP A 134 17.20 10.64 1.14
N ALA A 135 16.41 9.87 1.90
CA ALA A 135 16.48 9.66 3.34
C ALA A 135 16.32 10.96 4.13
N ASP A 136 15.47 11.88 3.64
CA ASP A 136 15.21 13.15 4.28
C ASP A 136 14.07 13.09 5.32
N GLY A 137 13.38 11.95 5.40
CA GLY A 137 12.26 11.70 6.31
C GLY A 137 10.89 12.01 5.71
N VAL A 138 10.83 12.50 4.47
CA VAL A 138 9.63 12.65 3.64
C VAL A 138 9.55 11.45 2.70
N SER A 139 8.38 10.83 2.57
CA SER A 139 8.23 9.78 1.55
C SER A 139 8.32 10.39 0.15
N ASP A 140 8.85 9.67 -0.83
CA ASP A 140 8.86 10.04 -2.26
C ASP A 140 7.45 10.39 -2.81
N TRP A 141 6.38 9.96 -2.12
CA TRP A 141 4.99 10.34 -2.44
C TRP A 141 4.59 11.72 -1.91
N ALA A 142 5.23 12.18 -0.85
CA ALA A 142 4.96 13.39 -0.09
C ALA A 142 5.87 14.58 -0.48
N GLU A 143 6.89 14.35 -1.32
CA GLU A 143 7.73 15.38 -1.96
C GLU A 143 7.05 16.02 -3.19
#